data_AF-A0A6G0Y724-F1
#
_entry.id   AF-A0A6G0Y724-F1
#
_cell.length_a   1.000
_cell.length_b   1.000
_cell.length_c   1.000
_cell.angle_alpha   90.00
_cell.angle_beta   90.00
_cell.angle_gamma   90.00
#
_symmetry.space_group_name_H-M   'P 1'
#
loop_
_entity.id
_entity.type
_entity.pdbx_description
1 polymer ?
#
loop_
_entity_poly.entity_id
_entity_poly.type
_entity_poly.pdbx_seq_one_letter_code
_entity_poly.pdbx_strand_id
1 'polypeptide(L)'
;MYEELSQLVCIIAGYVYKENVISEWLKNNTFDLFCEVNLRDITDLNVHLPNELNIHLNNLFELDKQIFLRNVRKHLDSAGNHILNNSSIKDSSKLKYFRCLKSDEIKKSRSSIEINKIASIMPFKVDCNKLVDEWKLLRFESLSNIMTRTWRRLIVNRPRRAEVSNVVWLSAIVLKTRAIITPCCRVDAACRRAAIAGGWYSSGATCLPVPPRLWGVGGRAVVAVDKVPTGTLYWRPLRTVSTKTRIEHFWNNIFDLKSGLGEIKYSTVTKVVRACLTLSHGSAEVERGFSRSGNILTDDKSAMSCRMSNGRLNIQDGLRIKKKKKRKQKKKINKNLEEEQQLRREEEKQLIDTKENIVDLEKQYLSAKKVEAKQKKAADTFLEEATERRQKAINSNDLVNAQVAVGMIDAAKKLRDNEQKRSIKTESLQTKIEKKKI
;
A
#
# COMPACT_ATOMS: atom_id res chain seq x y z
N MET A 1 1.49 32.21 1.68
CA MET A 1 0.26 32.98 1.36
C MET A 1 -0.32 33.72 2.55
N TYR A 2 -0.81 33.08 3.63
CA TYR A 2 -1.35 33.84 4.77
C TYR A 2 -0.27 34.70 5.47
N GLU A 3 0.91 34.14 5.70
CA GLU A 3 2.05 34.86 6.30
C GLU A 3 2.54 36.01 5.41
N GLU A 4 2.67 35.78 4.09
CA GLU A 4 3.09 36.81 3.12
C GLU A 4 2.09 37.97 3.03
N LEU A 5 0.79 37.68 3.03
CA LEU A 5 -0.25 38.72 3.03
C LEU A 5 -0.28 39.47 4.37
N SER A 6 -0.08 38.76 5.49
CA SER A 6 0.05 39.40 6.81
C SER A 6 1.27 40.33 6.85
N GLN A 7 2.41 39.89 6.31
CA GLN A 7 3.62 40.71 6.20
C GLN A 7 3.38 41.93 5.31
N LEU A 8 2.71 41.77 4.17
CA LEU A 8 2.36 42.89 3.29
C LEU A 8 1.48 43.92 4.01
N VAL A 9 0.45 43.47 4.74
CA VAL A 9 -0.39 44.36 5.54
C VAL A 9 0.43 45.05 6.63
N CYS A 10 1.33 44.34 7.31
CA CYS A 10 2.22 44.94 8.30
C CYS A 10 3.21 45.94 7.70
N ILE A 11 3.68 45.73 6.47
CA ILE A 11 4.54 46.68 5.74
C ILE A 11 3.73 47.95 5.42
N ILE A 12 2.52 47.80 4.87
CA ILE A 12 1.63 48.93 4.55
C ILE A 12 1.27 49.71 5.82
N ALA A 13 0.91 49.01 6.89
CA ALA A 13 0.63 49.62 8.18
C ALA A 13 1.88 50.23 8.82
N GLY A 14 3.07 49.66 8.61
CA GLY A 14 4.37 50.16 9.07
C GLY A 14 4.68 51.57 8.62
N TYR A 15 4.22 51.92 7.41
CA TYR A 15 4.37 53.27 6.88
C TYR A 15 3.48 54.31 7.55
N VAL A 16 2.36 53.90 8.16
CA VAL A 16 1.29 54.79 8.61
C VAL A 16 1.11 54.80 10.14
N TYR A 17 1.35 53.67 10.80
CA TYR A 17 1.02 53.42 12.21
C TYR A 17 2.27 53.18 13.06
N LYS A 18 2.13 53.38 14.36
CA LYS A 18 3.20 53.16 15.34
C LYS A 18 3.60 51.67 15.40
N GLU A 19 4.89 51.39 15.48
CA GLU A 19 5.44 50.01 15.50
C GLU A 19 4.85 49.13 16.61
N ASN A 20 4.58 49.73 17.78
CA ASN A 20 3.99 49.02 18.92
C ASN A 20 2.63 48.39 18.56
N VAL A 21 1.78 49.12 17.84
CA VAL A 21 0.43 48.69 17.45
C VAL A 21 0.51 47.54 16.44
N ILE A 22 1.45 47.59 15.50
CA ILE A 22 1.66 46.54 14.50
C ILE A 22 2.14 45.26 15.17
N SER A 23 3.08 45.38 16.12
CA SER A 23 3.61 44.23 16.86
C SER A 23 2.55 43.52 17.72
N GLU A 24 1.61 44.29 18.27
CA GLU A 24 0.49 43.76 19.05
C GLU A 24 -0.57 43.12 18.16
N TRP A 25 -0.86 43.73 17.01
CA TRP A 25 -1.78 43.18 16.03
C TRP A 25 -1.28 41.84 15.49
N LEU A 26 0.00 41.74 15.14
CA LEU A 26 0.62 40.51 14.62
C LEU A 26 0.52 39.32 15.61
N LYS A 27 0.45 39.60 16.92
CA LYS A 27 0.29 38.59 17.96
C LYS A 27 -1.16 38.12 18.11
N ASN A 28 -2.13 39.03 18.03
CA ASN A 28 -3.49 38.77 18.49
C ASN A 28 -4.57 38.83 17.38
N ASN A 29 -4.35 39.60 16.30
CA ASN A 29 -5.32 39.84 15.20
C ASN A 29 -6.74 40.22 15.68
N THR A 30 -6.89 40.77 16.89
CA THR A 30 -8.20 40.96 17.53
C THR A 30 -8.79 42.35 17.36
N PHE A 31 -7.98 43.36 17.06
CA PHE A 31 -8.42 44.75 16.97
C PHE A 31 -8.21 45.30 15.55
N ASP A 32 -8.90 46.40 15.25
CA ASP A 32 -8.83 47.03 13.94
C ASP A 32 -7.49 47.75 13.78
N LEU A 33 -6.69 47.29 12.81
CA LEU A 33 -5.33 47.81 12.57
C LEU A 33 -5.37 49.25 12.05
N PHE A 34 -6.43 49.59 11.30
CA PHE A 34 -6.57 50.86 10.60
C PHE A 34 -7.44 51.89 11.35
N CYS A 35 -7.28 51.96 12.67
CA CYS A 35 -8.01 52.91 13.50
C CYS A 35 -7.30 54.27 13.57
N GLU A 36 -8.03 55.39 13.39
CA GLU A 36 -7.46 56.75 13.34
C GLU A 36 -6.65 57.14 14.59
N VAL A 37 -6.92 56.51 15.74
CA VAL A 37 -6.29 56.80 17.04
C VAL A 37 -4.79 56.43 17.09
N ASN A 38 -4.35 55.53 16.19
CA ASN A 38 -3.01 54.92 16.25
C ASN A 38 -2.04 55.44 15.18
N LEU A 39 -2.41 56.50 14.46
CA LEU A 39 -1.63 57.07 13.38
C LEU A 39 -0.31 57.68 13.90
N ARG A 40 0.76 57.58 13.12
CA ARG A 40 1.97 58.40 13.33
C ARG A 40 1.67 59.86 13.00
N ASP A 41 2.46 60.78 13.53
CA ASP A 41 2.41 62.18 13.08
C ASP A 41 2.84 62.29 11.61
N ILE A 42 2.34 63.32 10.92
CA ILE A 42 2.56 63.49 9.46
C ILE A 42 4.05 63.70 9.15
N THR A 43 4.79 64.28 10.09
CA THR A 43 6.24 64.52 10.01
C THR A 43 7.07 63.24 10.10
N ASP A 44 6.55 62.20 10.74
CA ASP A 44 7.27 60.96 11.05
C ASP A 44 6.90 59.81 10.10
N LEU A 45 6.23 60.15 8.98
CA LEU A 45 5.77 59.19 7.99
C LEU A 45 6.97 58.69 7.18
N ASN A 46 7.43 57.47 7.49
CA ASN A 46 8.65 56.90 6.92
C ASN A 46 8.40 56.26 5.54
N VAL A 47 7.79 57.00 4.60
CA VAL A 47 7.47 56.48 3.27
C VAL A 47 8.71 56.54 2.40
N HIS A 48 9.21 55.39 1.97
CA HIS A 48 10.22 55.30 0.93
C HIS A 48 9.61 55.71 -0.42
N LEU A 49 9.67 57.01 -0.71
CA LEU A 49 9.31 57.57 -2.01
C LEU A 49 10.47 57.37 -3.00
N PRO A 50 10.20 57.10 -4.29
CA PRO A 50 11.23 57.11 -5.32
C PRO A 50 12.04 58.41 -5.29
N ASN A 51 13.35 58.34 -5.54
CA ASN A 51 14.26 59.48 -5.47
C ASN A 51 13.79 60.69 -6.30
N GLU A 52 13.20 60.42 -7.47
CA GLU A 52 12.62 61.43 -8.36
C GLU A 52 11.49 62.22 -7.67
N LEU A 53 10.62 61.55 -6.92
CA LEU A 53 9.51 62.20 -6.20
C LEU A 53 10.00 63.04 -5.01
N ASN A 54 11.07 62.62 -4.35
CA ASN A 54 11.67 63.37 -3.24
C ASN A 54 12.23 64.71 -3.70
N ILE A 55 12.83 64.78 -4.90
CA ILE A 55 13.33 66.03 -5.47
C ILE A 55 12.16 66.99 -5.70
N HIS A 56 11.05 66.51 -6.25
CA HIS A 56 9.85 67.34 -6.45
C HIS A 56 9.18 67.77 -5.15
N LEU A 57 9.14 66.89 -4.14
CA LEU A 57 8.57 67.20 -2.83
C LEU A 57 9.36 68.26 -2.05
N ASN A 58 10.68 68.30 -2.21
CA ASN A 58 11.53 69.31 -1.57
C ASN A 58 11.35 70.71 -2.18
N ASN A 59 10.82 70.80 -3.40
CA ASN A 59 10.58 72.07 -4.09
C ASN A 59 9.17 72.63 -3.84
N LEU A 60 8.29 71.89 -3.15
CA LEU A 60 6.94 72.32 -2.83
C LEU A 60 6.89 73.14 -1.53
N PHE A 61 5.89 74.00 -1.42
CA PHE A 61 5.58 74.67 -0.16
C PHE A 61 5.20 73.64 0.91
N GLU A 62 5.59 73.88 2.17
CA GLU A 62 5.34 72.97 3.28
C GLU A 62 3.86 72.61 3.45
N LEU A 63 2.95 73.53 3.14
CA LEU A 63 1.50 73.28 3.19
C LEU A 63 1.06 72.23 2.16
N ASP A 64 1.56 72.32 0.93
CA ASP A 64 1.24 71.37 -0.14
C ASP A 64 1.86 69.99 0.12
N LYS A 65 3.07 69.96 0.69
CA LYS A 65 3.75 68.73 1.13
C LYS A 65 2.93 68.01 2.21
N GLN A 66 2.40 68.74 3.19
CA GLN A 66 1.52 68.17 4.21
C GLN A 66 0.22 67.63 3.61
N ILE A 67 -0.39 68.33 2.66
CA ILE A 67 -1.59 67.87 1.94
C ILE A 67 -1.30 66.58 1.18
N PHE A 68 -0.18 66.52 0.46
CA PHE A 68 0.24 65.33 -0.28
C PHE A 68 0.43 64.13 0.65
N LEU A 69 1.20 64.28 1.73
CA LEU A 69 1.44 63.21 2.70
C LEU A 69 0.14 62.74 3.37
N ARG A 70 -0.81 63.64 3.63
CA ARG A 70 -2.14 63.30 4.15
C ARG A 70 -2.94 62.45 3.16
N ASN A 71 -2.84 62.73 1.86
CA ASN A 71 -3.51 61.95 0.82
C ASN A 71 -2.85 60.59 0.60
N VAL A 72 -1.52 60.51 0.62
CA VAL A 72 -0.78 59.24 0.59
C VAL A 72 -1.16 58.36 1.76
N ARG A 73 -1.26 58.94 2.96
CA ARG A 73 -1.72 58.23 4.16
C ARG A 73 -3.12 57.66 3.98
N LYS A 74 -4.09 58.47 3.52
CA LYS A 74 -5.46 58.00 3.24
C LYS A 74 -5.49 56.88 2.20
N HIS A 75 -4.63 56.96 1.18
CA HIS A 75 -4.54 55.93 0.16
C HIS A 75 -3.99 54.61 0.73
N LEU A 76 -2.91 54.66 1.51
CA LEU A 76 -2.33 53.47 2.16
C LEU A 76 -3.32 52.83 3.16
N ASP A 77 -4.04 53.66 3.90
CA ASP A 77 -5.11 53.22 4.80
C ASP A 77 -6.24 52.52 4.02
N SER A 78 -6.75 53.14 2.96
CA SER A 78 -7.78 52.55 2.10
C SER A 78 -7.31 51.24 1.43
N ALA A 79 -6.07 51.21 0.92
CA ALA A 79 -5.48 50.03 0.31
C ALA A 79 -5.29 48.90 1.32
N GLY A 80 -4.80 49.21 2.51
CA GLY A 80 -4.64 48.26 3.62
C GLY A 80 -5.98 47.70 4.09
N ASN A 81 -6.99 48.55 4.25
CA ASN A 81 -8.36 48.15 4.56
C ASN A 81 -8.97 47.27 3.46
N HIS A 82 -8.75 47.62 2.20
CA HIS A 82 -9.22 46.82 1.07
C HIS A 82 -8.57 45.44 1.06
N ILE A 83 -7.26 45.33 1.29
CA ILE A 83 -6.56 44.05 1.42
C ILE A 83 -7.09 43.28 2.62
N LEU A 84 -7.29 43.90 3.78
CA LEU A 84 -7.82 43.23 4.97
C LEU A 84 -9.25 42.71 4.78
N ASN A 85 -10.13 43.49 4.15
CA ASN A 85 -11.52 43.12 3.93
C ASN A 85 -11.69 42.05 2.85
N ASN A 86 -10.85 42.07 1.82
CA ASN A 86 -10.90 41.07 0.74
C ASN A 86 -10.05 39.83 1.02
N SER A 87 -9.10 39.92 1.94
CA SER A 87 -8.34 38.76 2.40
C SER A 87 -9.05 38.06 3.55
N SER A 88 -8.70 36.79 3.74
CA SER A 88 -9.17 36.01 4.88
C SER A 88 -8.45 36.34 6.21
N ILE A 89 -7.70 37.45 6.26
CA ILE A 89 -6.92 37.88 7.43
C ILE A 89 -7.83 38.42 8.53
N LYS A 90 -8.80 39.28 8.18
CA LYS A 90 -9.77 39.83 9.15
C LYS A 90 -10.65 38.73 9.75
N ASP A 91 -10.97 37.72 8.94
CA ASP A 91 -11.71 36.51 9.31
C ASP A 91 -10.81 35.34 9.74
N SER A 92 -9.52 35.58 10.02
CA SER A 92 -8.60 34.53 10.47
C SER A 92 -9.04 33.85 11.76
N SER A 93 -9.86 34.56 12.55
CA SER A 93 -10.58 34.01 13.71
C SER A 93 -11.51 32.85 13.35
N LYS A 94 -12.01 32.76 12.11
CA LYS A 94 -12.83 31.66 11.60
C LYS A 94 -11.96 30.54 11.04
N LEU A 95 -10.88 30.89 10.35
CA LEU A 95 -9.93 29.92 9.78
C LEU A 95 -9.20 29.09 10.86
N LYS A 96 -8.92 29.68 12.03
CA LYS A 96 -8.28 28.95 13.14
C LYS A 96 -9.08 27.72 13.57
N TYR A 97 -10.41 27.74 13.42
CA TYR A 97 -11.26 26.61 13.79
C TYR A 97 -11.08 25.41 12.86
N PHE A 98 -10.67 25.60 11.60
CA PHE A 98 -10.42 24.50 10.66
C PHE A 98 -9.22 23.64 11.06
N ARG A 99 -8.42 24.08 12.04
CA ARG A 99 -7.35 23.28 12.65
C ARG A 99 -7.89 21.96 13.20
N CYS A 100 -9.14 21.93 13.69
CA CYS A 100 -9.78 20.71 14.20
C CYS A 100 -9.89 19.59 13.17
N LEU A 101 -9.81 19.90 11.87
CA LEU A 101 -9.94 18.92 10.78
C LEU A 101 -8.68 18.06 10.59
N LYS A 102 -7.55 18.44 11.19
CA LYS A 102 -6.31 17.64 11.12
C LYS A 102 -6.45 16.38 11.96
N SER A 103 -5.92 15.25 11.47
CA SER A 103 -6.00 13.94 12.14
C SER A 103 -5.54 13.97 13.61
N ASP A 104 -4.52 14.77 13.90
CA ASP A 104 -3.91 14.86 15.24
C ASP A 104 -4.70 15.78 16.19
N GLU A 105 -5.51 16.68 15.63
CA GLU A 105 -6.28 17.68 16.38
C GLU A 105 -7.68 17.14 16.74
N ILE A 106 -8.25 16.21 15.96
CA ILE A 106 -9.54 15.55 16.25
C ILE A 106 -9.54 14.90 17.64
N LYS A 107 -8.39 14.36 18.08
CA LYS A 107 -8.28 13.71 19.39
C LYS A 107 -8.38 14.67 20.58
N LYS A 108 -8.20 15.97 20.35
CA LYS A 108 -8.21 16.98 21.42
C LYS A 108 -9.64 17.37 21.78
N SER A 109 -9.88 17.65 23.06
CA SER A 109 -11.19 18.07 23.57
C SER A 109 -11.68 19.38 22.94
N ARG A 110 -10.78 20.32 22.65
CA ARG A 110 -11.13 21.60 22.00
C ARG A 110 -11.77 21.43 20.62
N SER A 111 -11.50 20.33 19.91
CA SER A 111 -11.95 20.14 18.53
C SER A 111 -13.48 20.14 18.39
N SER A 112 -14.21 19.66 19.40
CA SER A 112 -15.68 19.66 19.40
C SER A 112 -16.27 21.07 19.52
N ILE A 113 -15.58 21.97 20.19
CA ILE A 113 -15.98 23.39 20.30
C ILE A 113 -15.71 24.07 18.96
N GLU A 114 -14.54 23.82 18.37
CA GLU A 114 -14.12 24.39 17.09
C GLU A 114 -15.05 23.96 15.94
N ILE A 115 -15.43 22.68 15.85
CA ILE A 115 -16.36 22.20 14.81
C ILE A 115 -17.76 22.79 14.97
N ASN A 116 -18.22 23.04 16.20
CA ASN A 116 -19.52 23.66 16.44
C ASN A 116 -19.52 25.13 15.99
N LYS A 117 -18.42 25.86 16.24
CA LYS A 117 -18.25 27.21 15.72
C LYS A 117 -18.23 27.23 14.19
N ILE A 118 -17.55 26.27 13.55
CA ILE A 118 -17.60 26.11 12.09
C ILE A 118 -19.04 25.90 11.62
N ALA A 119 -19.78 25.00 12.26
CA ALA A 119 -21.17 24.71 11.88
C ALA A 119 -22.08 25.94 11.98
N SER A 120 -21.89 26.80 12.99
CA SER A 120 -22.66 28.06 13.11
C SER A 120 -22.38 29.09 12.02
N ILE A 121 -21.21 29.00 11.36
CA ILE A 121 -20.80 29.93 10.29
C ILE A 121 -21.32 29.44 8.92
N MET A 122 -21.66 28.16 8.79
CA MET A 122 -22.06 27.58 7.52
C MET A 122 -23.43 28.11 7.06
N PRO A 123 -23.65 28.30 5.75
CA PRO A 123 -24.89 28.87 5.21
C PRO A 123 -26.07 27.86 5.22
N PHE A 124 -25.93 26.70 5.85
CA PHE A 124 -26.95 25.66 5.90
C PHE A 124 -27.21 25.22 7.34
N LYS A 125 -28.45 24.81 7.61
CA LYS A 125 -28.88 24.36 8.94
C LYS A 125 -28.18 23.05 9.31
N VAL A 126 -27.47 23.06 10.43
CA VAL A 126 -26.81 21.89 11.01
C VAL A 126 -27.36 21.65 12.41
N ASP A 127 -27.66 20.40 12.72
CA ASP A 127 -27.98 19.99 14.09
C ASP A 127 -26.67 19.91 14.90
N CYS A 128 -26.39 20.96 15.67
CA CYS A 128 -25.19 21.08 16.49
C CYS A 128 -25.06 19.98 17.54
N ASN A 129 -26.17 19.51 18.13
CA ASN A 129 -26.13 18.47 19.15
C ASN A 129 -25.69 17.15 18.53
N LYS A 130 -26.34 16.76 17.43
CA LYS A 130 -25.97 15.56 16.67
C LYS A 130 -24.54 15.64 16.13
N LEU A 131 -24.11 16.81 15.65
CA LEU A 131 -22.75 17.04 15.18
C LEU A 131 -21.72 16.81 16.29
N VAL A 132 -21.93 17.40 17.47
CA VAL A 132 -21.01 17.28 18.60
C VAL A 132 -20.93 15.82 19.08
N ASP A 133 -22.04 15.09 19.09
CA ASP A 133 -22.06 13.69 19.49
C ASP A 133 -21.35 12.79 18.47
N GLU A 134 -21.64 12.95 17.17
CA GLU A 134 -20.92 12.26 16.10
C GLU A 134 -19.40 12.56 16.16
N TRP A 135 -19.02 13.81 16.46
CA TRP A 135 -17.62 14.22 16.59
C TRP A 135 -16.92 13.62 17.81
N LYS A 136 -17.61 13.56 18.96
CA LYS A 136 -17.11 12.88 20.16
C LYS A 136 -16.91 11.39 19.90
N LEU A 137 -17.87 10.73 19.25
CA LEU A 137 -17.75 9.32 18.86
C LEU A 137 -16.53 9.10 17.95
N LEU A 138 -16.35 9.96 16.94
CA LEU A 138 -15.18 9.91 16.06
C LEU A 138 -13.86 10.07 16.83
N ARG A 139 -13.81 10.95 17.83
CA ARG A 139 -12.64 11.18 18.69
C ARG A 139 -12.24 9.94 19.50
N PHE A 140 -13.22 9.18 19.99
CA PHE A 140 -12.96 7.97 20.79
C PHE A 140 -12.66 6.73 19.94
N GLU A 141 -12.97 6.77 18.64
CA GLU A 141 -12.58 5.68 17.76
C GLU A 141 -11.08 5.69 17.49
N SER A 142 -10.43 4.58 17.84
CA SER A 142 -9.05 4.34 17.44
C SER A 142 -8.98 4.29 15.91
N LEU A 143 -8.46 5.36 15.31
CA LEU A 143 -8.25 5.47 13.86
C LEU A 143 -7.43 4.30 13.28
N SER A 144 -6.61 3.64 14.10
CA SER A 144 -5.91 2.38 13.76
C SER A 144 -6.86 1.20 13.53
N ASN A 145 -7.98 1.11 14.26
CA ASN A 145 -9.00 0.06 14.11
C ASN A 145 -9.97 0.30 12.95
N ILE A 146 -10.13 1.56 12.52
CA ILE A 146 -11.00 1.93 11.41
C ILE A 146 -10.47 1.38 10.07
N MET A 147 -9.14 1.39 9.88
CA MET A 147 -8.53 0.85 8.67
C MET A 147 -8.46 -0.69 8.65
N THR A 148 -8.36 -1.37 9.79
CA THR A 148 -8.35 -2.86 9.80
C THR A 148 -9.74 -3.45 9.55
N ARG A 149 -10.82 -2.75 9.92
CA ARG A 149 -12.21 -3.21 9.74
C ARG A 149 -12.73 -3.09 8.31
N THR A 150 -12.32 -2.05 7.57
CA THR A 150 -12.69 -1.87 6.15
C THR A 150 -12.09 -2.98 5.27
N TRP A 151 -10.87 -3.43 5.58
CA TRP A 151 -10.24 -4.56 4.89
C TRP A 151 -10.86 -5.92 5.24
N ARG A 152 -11.27 -6.15 6.50
CA ARG A 152 -11.98 -7.40 6.85
C ARG A 152 -13.34 -7.54 6.16
N ARG A 153 -14.10 -6.44 5.97
CA ARG A 153 -15.40 -6.50 5.27
C ARG A 153 -15.29 -6.72 3.75
N LEU A 154 -14.24 -6.21 3.11
CA LEU A 154 -13.99 -6.47 1.67
C LEU A 154 -13.64 -7.94 1.39
N ILE A 155 -13.14 -8.68 2.38
CA ILE A 155 -12.88 -10.12 2.27
C ILE A 155 -14.17 -10.95 2.51
N VAL A 156 -15.15 -10.41 3.26
CA VAL A 156 -16.37 -11.15 3.64
C VAL A 156 -17.55 -10.93 2.71
N ASN A 157 -17.61 -9.82 1.96
CA ASN A 157 -18.67 -9.59 0.95
C ASN A 157 -18.31 -10.20 -0.42
N ARG A 158 -18.27 -11.54 -0.51
CA ARG A 158 -18.62 -12.25 -1.75
C ARG A 158 -20.15 -12.38 -1.80
N PRO A 159 -20.79 -12.20 -2.97
CA PRO A 159 -22.24 -12.37 -3.09
C PRO A 159 -22.62 -13.83 -2.83
N ARG A 160 -23.53 -14.07 -1.88
CA ARG A 160 -24.23 -15.36 -1.76
C ARG A 160 -24.99 -15.58 -3.06
N ARG A 161 -24.55 -16.56 -3.86
CA ARG A 161 -25.39 -17.15 -4.90
C ARG A 161 -26.56 -17.87 -4.21
N ALA A 162 -27.72 -17.79 -4.87
CA ALA A 162 -28.97 -18.41 -4.47
C ALA A 162 -28.78 -19.90 -4.17
N GLU A 163 -29.32 -20.36 -3.05
CA GLU A 163 -29.59 -21.77 -2.82
C GLU A 163 -31.08 -21.96 -2.57
N VAL A 164 -31.59 -22.92 -3.32
CA VAL A 164 -32.92 -23.48 -3.31
C VAL A 164 -33.03 -24.38 -2.07
N SER A 165 -34.10 -24.15 -1.31
CA SER A 165 -34.87 -25.07 -0.48
C SER A 165 -34.21 -26.27 0.22
N ASN A 166 -34.49 -26.30 1.53
CA ASN A 166 -34.80 -27.45 2.39
C ASN A 166 -33.74 -27.95 3.40
N VAL A 167 -34.30 -28.21 4.59
CA VAL A 167 -33.89 -29.15 5.65
C VAL A 167 -33.23 -28.53 6.91
N VAL A 168 -34.11 -28.39 7.91
CA VAL A 168 -33.96 -28.70 9.34
C VAL A 168 -33.22 -27.69 10.23
N TRP A 169 -34.04 -26.97 11.00
CA TRP A 169 -33.72 -26.39 12.29
C TRP A 169 -33.27 -27.48 13.28
N LEU A 170 -32.08 -27.33 13.84
CA LEU A 170 -31.75 -27.87 15.17
C LEU A 170 -30.95 -26.83 15.96
N SER A 171 -31.66 -26.23 16.90
CA SER A 171 -31.19 -25.51 18.06
C SER A 171 -30.26 -26.38 18.93
N ALA A 172 -29.07 -25.87 19.25
CA ALA A 172 -28.24 -26.42 20.33
C ALA A 172 -27.41 -25.33 21.03
N ILE A 173 -27.98 -24.84 22.14
CA ILE A 173 -27.37 -24.72 23.47
C ILE A 173 -25.91 -24.23 23.51
N VAL A 174 -25.77 -22.95 23.85
CA VAL A 174 -24.54 -22.32 24.33
C VAL A 174 -24.34 -22.69 25.80
N LEU A 175 -23.42 -23.63 26.08
CA LEU A 175 -22.90 -23.83 27.43
C LEU A 175 -21.60 -23.03 27.61
N LYS A 176 -21.71 -22.04 28.51
CA LYS A 176 -20.64 -21.25 29.09
C LYS A 176 -19.52 -22.13 29.65
N THR A 177 -18.30 -21.89 29.23
CA THR A 177 -17.12 -22.03 30.09
C THR A 177 -16.36 -20.72 30.11
N ARG A 178 -16.50 -20.01 31.23
CA ARG A 178 -15.69 -18.86 31.61
C ARG A 178 -14.30 -19.36 31.99
N ALA A 179 -13.29 -19.00 31.21
CA ALA A 179 -11.92 -18.99 31.71
C ALA A 179 -11.61 -17.59 32.22
N ILE A 180 -11.44 -17.50 33.54
CA ILE A 180 -10.97 -16.34 34.28
C ILE A 180 -9.45 -16.26 34.05
N ILE A 181 -8.97 -15.16 33.50
CA ILE A 181 -7.53 -14.82 33.50
C ILE A 181 -7.41 -13.48 34.22
N THR A 182 -6.95 -13.54 35.46
CA THR A 182 -6.35 -12.41 36.18
C THR A 182 -4.82 -12.49 36.06
N PRO A 183 -4.11 -11.34 36.14
CA PRO A 183 -2.74 -11.20 35.65
C PRO A 183 -1.71 -11.32 36.78
N CYS A 184 -0.56 -11.93 36.49
CA CYS A 184 0.63 -11.80 37.33
C CYS A 184 1.89 -11.54 36.48
N CYS A 185 2.49 -10.38 36.74
CA CYS A 185 3.92 -10.11 36.92
C CYS A 185 4.91 -10.36 35.75
N ARG A 186 5.16 -9.25 35.05
CA ARG A 186 6.46 -8.66 34.68
C ARG A 186 7.70 -9.27 35.39
N VAL A 187 8.64 -9.85 34.64
CA VAL A 187 10.10 -9.80 34.90
C VAL A 187 10.82 -9.66 33.55
N ASP A 188 11.72 -8.68 33.52
CA ASP A 188 12.53 -8.26 32.38
C ASP A 188 13.75 -9.17 32.11
N ALA A 189 14.29 -8.96 30.91
CA ALA A 189 15.71 -9.02 30.52
C ALA A 189 16.25 -10.23 29.73
N ALA A 190 16.62 -9.89 28.49
CA ALA A 190 17.93 -10.14 27.88
C ALA A 190 18.31 -11.56 27.44
N CYS A 191 18.14 -11.82 26.14
CA CYS A 191 19.04 -12.70 25.39
C CYS A 191 18.98 -12.41 23.88
N ARG A 192 19.97 -11.68 23.35
CA ARG A 192 20.37 -11.75 21.93
C ARG A 192 21.85 -11.44 21.79
N ARG A 193 22.57 -12.41 21.21
CA ARG A 193 23.86 -12.37 20.49
C ARG A 193 24.98 -13.16 21.19
N ALA A 194 25.26 -14.35 20.65
CA ALA A 194 26.60 -14.72 20.17
C ALA A 194 26.50 -16.14 19.56
N ALA A 195 26.84 -16.27 18.28
CA ALA A 195 27.12 -17.56 17.65
C ALA A 195 28.29 -17.35 16.69
N ILE A 196 29.51 -17.67 17.15
CA ILE A 196 30.70 -17.87 16.33
C ILE A 196 31.50 -19.04 16.92
N ALA A 197 31.71 -20.06 16.06
CA ALA A 197 32.84 -20.99 15.92
C ALA A 197 33.26 -22.01 17.00
N GLY A 198 33.59 -23.22 16.49
CA GLY A 198 34.47 -24.24 17.06
C GLY A 198 33.78 -25.18 18.05
N GLY A 199 33.88 -26.51 18.03
CA GLY A 199 34.78 -27.44 17.38
C GLY A 199 34.93 -28.65 18.34
N TRP A 200 34.66 -29.85 17.83
CA TRP A 200 35.18 -31.16 18.27
C TRP A 200 35.27 -31.50 19.78
N TYR A 201 34.49 -32.49 20.24
CA TYR A 201 34.96 -33.86 20.52
C TYR A 201 33.81 -34.74 21.05
N SER A 202 34.04 -36.04 20.87
CA SER A 202 33.22 -37.25 21.04
C SER A 202 32.60 -37.55 22.40
N SER A 203 31.44 -38.21 22.38
CA SER A 203 31.07 -39.49 23.06
C SER A 203 29.57 -39.65 22.86
N GLY A 204 29.04 -40.68 22.19
CA GLY A 204 29.13 -42.08 22.57
C GLY A 204 27.76 -42.53 23.10
N ALA A 205 26.80 -42.81 22.20
CA ALA A 205 25.59 -43.57 22.52
C ALA A 205 24.99 -44.19 21.25
N THR A 206 25.34 -45.46 21.05
CA THR A 206 24.74 -46.41 20.11
C THR A 206 23.29 -46.70 20.48
N CYS A 207 22.37 -46.58 19.50
CA CYS A 207 21.10 -47.31 19.44
C CYS A 207 20.56 -47.26 18.00
N LEU A 208 20.67 -48.37 17.27
CA LEU A 208 19.92 -48.74 16.07
C LEU A 208 19.58 -50.25 16.24
N PRO A 209 18.69 -50.85 15.44
CA PRO A 209 17.28 -50.53 15.23
C PRO A 209 16.41 -51.81 15.17
N VAL A 210 15.12 -51.81 15.55
CA VAL A 210 14.20 -52.88 15.07
C VAL A 210 12.76 -52.36 14.93
N PRO A 211 12.07 -52.57 13.79
CA PRO A 211 10.67 -52.23 13.54
C PRO A 211 9.71 -53.38 13.93
N PRO A 212 8.37 -53.19 13.92
CA PRO A 212 7.63 -53.88 12.86
C PRO A 212 6.29 -53.26 12.37
N ARG A 213 6.04 -53.50 11.08
CA ARG A 213 4.77 -53.97 10.44
C ARG A 213 3.51 -53.09 10.42
N LEU A 214 3.22 -52.60 9.21
CA LEU A 214 2.05 -52.93 8.38
C LEU A 214 0.89 -53.69 9.06
N TRP A 215 -0.27 -53.04 9.19
CA TRP A 215 -1.58 -53.63 8.91
C TRP A 215 -2.38 -52.61 8.09
N GLY A 216 -2.76 -53.00 6.88
CA GLY A 216 -3.77 -52.32 6.07
C GLY A 216 -5.12 -52.97 6.31
N VAL A 217 -6.16 -52.13 6.42
CA VAL A 217 -7.54 -52.54 6.15
C VAL A 217 -8.18 -51.39 5.37
N GLY A 218 -8.70 -51.74 4.20
CA GLY A 218 -9.19 -50.82 3.19
C GLY A 218 -10.52 -50.16 3.56
N GLY A 219 -10.68 -48.94 3.09
CA GLY A 219 -11.96 -48.28 2.88
C GLY A 219 -11.88 -47.54 1.56
N ARG A 220 -12.70 -47.99 0.59
CA ARG A 220 -12.90 -47.27 -0.68
C ARG A 220 -13.52 -45.93 -0.36
N ALA A 221 -12.82 -44.84 -0.62
CA ALA A 221 -13.42 -43.52 -0.76
C ALA A 221 -13.36 -43.12 -2.24
N VAL A 222 -14.54 -42.92 -2.79
CA VAL A 222 -14.76 -42.37 -4.13
C VAL A 222 -14.08 -41.01 -4.21
N VAL A 223 -13.08 -40.89 -5.08
CA VAL A 223 -12.40 -39.62 -5.34
C VAL A 223 -13.27 -38.83 -6.32
N ALA A 224 -14.09 -37.91 -5.79
CA ALA A 224 -14.52 -36.75 -6.55
C ALA A 224 -13.38 -35.72 -6.53
N VAL A 225 -12.59 -35.65 -7.61
CA VAL A 225 -11.60 -34.58 -7.80
C VAL A 225 -12.34 -33.34 -8.31
N ASP A 226 -12.93 -32.58 -7.40
CA ASP A 226 -13.25 -31.18 -7.68
C ASP A 226 -11.99 -30.34 -7.47
N LYS A 227 -11.52 -29.72 -8.56
CA LYS A 227 -10.40 -28.79 -8.59
C LYS A 227 -10.70 -27.60 -7.67
N VAL A 228 -10.03 -27.54 -6.52
CA VAL A 228 -9.94 -26.33 -5.69
C VAL A 228 -8.79 -25.47 -6.22
N PRO A 229 -8.99 -24.17 -6.55
CA PRO A 229 -7.88 -23.29 -6.86
C PRO A 229 -7.19 -22.87 -5.55
N THR A 230 -5.91 -23.23 -5.41
CA THR A 230 -4.99 -22.72 -4.39
C THR A 230 -4.77 -21.23 -4.59
N GLY A 231 -5.63 -20.42 -3.98
CA GLY A 231 -5.44 -18.98 -3.87
C GLY A 231 -4.36 -18.67 -2.83
N THR A 232 -3.14 -18.42 -3.29
CA THR A 232 -2.04 -17.89 -2.47
C THR A 232 -2.45 -16.52 -1.91
N LEU A 233 -2.68 -16.43 -0.60
CA LEU A 233 -2.96 -15.18 0.10
C LEU A 233 -1.68 -14.34 0.18
N TYR A 234 -1.58 -13.33 -0.68
CA TYR A 234 -0.56 -12.29 -0.54
C TYR A 234 -0.83 -11.44 0.70
N TRP A 235 -0.01 -11.61 1.73
CA TRP A 235 0.10 -10.67 2.85
C TRP A 235 0.73 -9.37 2.34
N ARG A 236 -0.09 -8.37 2.00
CA ARG A 236 0.40 -7.00 1.86
C ARG A 236 0.71 -6.44 3.25
N PRO A 237 1.90 -5.86 3.49
CA PRO A 237 2.21 -5.22 4.75
C PRO A 237 1.18 -4.13 5.07
N LEU A 238 0.70 -4.12 6.32
CA LEU A 238 -0.13 -3.06 6.90
C LEU A 238 0.52 -1.71 6.62
N ARG A 239 -0.13 -0.86 5.81
CA ARG A 239 0.26 0.56 5.75
C ARG A 239 -0.09 1.19 7.08
N THR A 240 0.93 1.39 7.91
CA THR A 240 0.87 2.37 8.97
C THR A 240 0.58 3.73 8.33
N VAL A 241 -0.46 4.41 8.80
CA VAL A 241 -0.76 5.77 8.35
C VAL A 241 0.37 6.65 8.84
N SER A 242 1.33 6.92 7.96
CA SER A 242 2.23 8.04 8.13
C SER A 242 1.38 9.31 8.24
N THR A 243 1.67 10.17 9.21
CA THR A 243 1.09 11.52 9.39
C THR A 243 1.24 12.43 8.15
N LYS A 244 1.87 11.93 7.07
CA LYS A 244 2.04 12.59 5.78
C LYS A 244 0.91 12.35 4.76
N THR A 245 -0.14 11.58 5.07
CA THR A 245 -1.26 11.42 4.12
C THR A 245 -2.07 12.71 3.98
N ARG A 246 -2.42 13.09 2.74
CA ARG A 246 -3.28 14.26 2.47
C ARG A 246 -4.59 14.18 3.26
N ILE A 247 -5.02 15.32 3.81
CA ILE A 247 -6.23 15.46 4.64
C ILE A 247 -7.48 14.87 3.97
N GLU A 248 -7.60 15.01 2.64
CA GLU A 248 -8.68 14.45 1.84
C GLU A 248 -8.75 12.92 1.92
N HIS A 249 -7.62 12.22 1.85
CA HIS A 249 -7.59 10.76 1.94
C HIS A 249 -7.99 10.26 3.32
N PHE A 250 -7.56 10.98 4.36
CA PHE A 250 -7.95 10.70 5.73
C PHE A 250 -9.48 10.78 5.89
N TRP A 251 -10.08 11.89 5.45
CA TRP A 251 -11.53 12.09 5.58
C TRP A 251 -12.35 11.19 4.66
N ASN A 252 -11.88 10.86 3.46
CA ASN A 252 -12.56 9.89 2.58
C ASN A 252 -12.72 8.52 3.25
N ASN A 253 -11.70 8.05 3.97
CA ASN A 253 -11.81 6.78 4.71
C ASN A 253 -12.89 6.85 5.82
N ILE A 254 -13.11 8.03 6.42
CA ILE A 254 -14.15 8.26 7.42
C ILE A 254 -15.54 8.35 6.76
N PHE A 255 -15.63 9.00 5.59
CA PHE A 255 -16.88 9.13 4.84
C PHE A 255 -17.41 7.79 4.34
N ASP A 256 -16.51 6.85 4.03
CA ASP A 256 -16.86 5.50 3.59
C ASP A 256 -17.30 4.58 4.74
N LEU A 257 -17.26 5.04 6.00
CA LEU A 257 -17.69 4.22 7.13
C LEU A 257 -19.20 4.06 7.15
N LYS A 258 -19.60 2.78 7.06
CA LYS A 258 -20.99 2.36 7.14
C LYS A 258 -21.28 1.68 8.47
N SER A 259 -22.42 2.02 9.05
CA SER A 259 -23.01 1.34 10.20
C SER A 259 -23.31 -0.13 9.86
N GLY A 260 -23.69 -0.94 10.86
CA GLY A 260 -24.14 -2.33 10.64
C GLY A 260 -25.33 -2.43 9.69
N LEU A 261 -26.13 -1.36 9.60
CA LEU A 261 -27.30 -1.23 8.74
C LEU A 261 -26.98 -0.71 7.33
N GLY A 262 -25.71 -0.47 7.00
CA GLY A 262 -25.30 0.05 5.69
C GLY A 262 -25.38 1.58 5.52
N GLU A 263 -25.97 2.30 6.47
CA GLU A 263 -26.03 3.76 6.49
C GLU A 263 -24.67 4.41 6.82
N ILE A 264 -24.47 5.66 6.37
CA ILE A 264 -23.24 6.42 6.66
C ILE A 264 -23.18 6.71 8.17
N LYS A 265 -22.10 6.28 8.81
CA LYS A 265 -21.96 6.31 10.27
C LYS A 265 -21.95 7.74 10.84
N TYR A 266 -21.33 8.68 10.15
CA TYR A 266 -21.18 10.08 10.57
C TYR A 266 -21.79 11.02 9.53
N SER A 267 -23.11 10.97 9.39
CA SER A 267 -23.83 11.69 8.33
C SER A 267 -23.66 13.22 8.44
N THR A 268 -23.69 13.76 9.66
CA THR A 268 -23.68 15.19 9.94
C THR A 268 -22.27 15.74 9.84
N VAL A 269 -21.31 15.05 10.46
CA VAL A 269 -19.88 15.38 10.35
C VAL A 269 -19.43 15.33 8.89
N THR A 270 -19.85 14.31 8.13
CA THR A 270 -19.50 14.19 6.70
C THR A 270 -19.96 15.40 5.89
N LYS A 271 -21.20 15.89 6.13
CA LYS A 271 -21.72 17.08 5.43
C LYS A 271 -20.90 18.32 5.76
N VAL A 272 -20.67 18.59 7.04
CA VAL A 272 -19.92 19.76 7.50
C VAL A 272 -18.48 19.72 7.01
N VAL A 273 -17.79 18.60 7.19
CA VAL A 273 -16.38 18.48 6.78
C VAL A 273 -16.24 18.50 5.26
N ARG A 274 -17.16 17.90 4.50
CA ARG A 274 -17.14 18.01 3.04
C ARG A 274 -17.28 19.46 2.59
N ALA A 275 -18.20 20.22 3.17
CA ALA A 275 -18.34 21.66 2.91
C ALA A 275 -17.06 22.43 3.25
N CYS A 276 -16.43 22.10 4.39
CA CYS A 276 -15.15 22.69 4.80
C CYS A 276 -14.01 22.42 3.80
N LEU A 277 -13.89 21.17 3.35
CA LEU A 277 -12.83 20.77 2.43
C LEU A 277 -13.06 21.37 1.04
N THR A 278 -14.31 21.53 0.60
CA THR A 278 -14.62 22.23 -0.65
C THR A 278 -14.30 23.72 -0.59
N LEU A 279 -14.44 24.37 0.58
CA LEU A 279 -14.08 25.79 0.76
C LEU A 279 -12.57 26.04 0.62
N SER A 280 -11.73 25.04 0.90
CA SER A 280 -10.25 25.18 0.82
C SER A 280 -9.72 25.33 -0.61
N HIS A 281 -10.55 25.04 -1.62
CA HIS A 281 -10.29 25.35 -3.01
C HIS A 281 -10.72 26.80 -3.28
N GLY A 282 -9.91 27.76 -2.80
CA GLY A 282 -10.23 29.19 -2.87
C GLY A 282 -10.43 29.71 -4.30
N SER A 283 -10.73 31.02 -4.41
CA SER A 283 -10.96 31.73 -5.68
C SER A 283 -9.90 31.46 -6.75
N ALA A 284 -8.67 31.12 -6.37
CA ALA A 284 -7.59 30.73 -7.27
C ALA A 284 -7.93 29.56 -8.22
N GLU A 285 -8.75 28.59 -7.81
CA GLU A 285 -9.15 27.49 -8.72
C GLU A 285 -10.20 27.97 -9.74
N VAL A 286 -11.08 28.88 -9.31
CA VAL A 286 -12.03 29.58 -10.17
C VAL A 286 -11.30 30.52 -11.14
N GLU A 287 -10.31 31.28 -10.67
CA GLU A 287 -9.43 32.15 -11.46
C GLU A 287 -8.56 31.35 -12.44
N ARG A 288 -8.09 30.15 -12.06
CA ARG A 288 -7.44 29.23 -13.01
C ARG A 288 -8.43 28.73 -14.06
N GLY A 289 -9.69 28.55 -13.71
CA GLY A 289 -10.78 28.31 -14.65
C GLY A 289 -10.92 29.49 -15.62
N PHE A 290 -11.00 30.71 -15.09
CA PHE A 290 -11.10 31.94 -15.88
C PHE A 290 -9.89 32.18 -16.78
N SER A 291 -8.67 31.95 -16.29
CA SER A 291 -7.43 32.06 -17.06
C SER A 291 -7.41 31.10 -18.25
N ARG A 292 -7.93 29.87 -18.06
CA ARG A 292 -8.07 28.90 -19.15
C ARG A 292 -9.14 29.30 -20.16
N SER A 293 -10.18 30.00 -19.73
CA SER A 293 -11.19 30.59 -20.62
C SER A 293 -10.79 31.95 -21.20
N GLY A 294 -9.72 32.58 -20.72
CA GLY A 294 -9.25 33.88 -21.21
C GLY A 294 -8.96 33.87 -22.71
N ASN A 295 -8.38 32.78 -23.22
CA ASN A 295 -8.14 32.60 -24.66
C ASN A 295 -9.43 32.44 -25.51
N ILE A 296 -10.58 32.30 -24.86
CA ILE A 296 -11.89 32.12 -25.50
C ILE A 296 -12.68 33.43 -25.48
N LEU A 297 -12.45 34.28 -24.47
CA LEU A 297 -13.04 35.60 -24.29
C LEU A 297 -12.13 36.71 -24.85
N THR A 298 -11.48 36.48 -25.99
CA THR A 298 -10.81 37.57 -26.73
C THR A 298 -11.87 38.53 -27.29
N ASP A 299 -11.57 39.82 -27.38
CA ASP A 299 -12.53 40.87 -27.80
C ASP A 299 -13.24 40.53 -29.12
N ASP A 300 -12.52 39.93 -30.07
CA ASP A 300 -13.04 39.50 -31.38
C ASP A 300 -14.01 38.30 -31.35
N LYS A 301 -14.14 37.61 -30.20
CA LYS A 301 -14.98 36.40 -30.01
C LYS A 301 -15.99 36.53 -28.87
N SER A 302 -16.20 37.74 -28.36
CA SER A 302 -17.02 38.08 -27.19
C SER A 302 -18.53 37.76 -27.32
N ALA A 303 -19.00 37.25 -28.46
CA ALA A 303 -20.43 36.96 -28.70
C ALA A 303 -20.97 35.64 -28.08
N MET A 304 -20.28 35.01 -27.13
CA MET A 304 -20.82 33.81 -26.48
C MET A 304 -21.60 34.14 -25.22
N SER A 305 -22.88 33.77 -25.18
CA SER A 305 -23.70 33.88 -23.96
C SER A 305 -23.10 33.07 -22.80
N CYS A 306 -23.33 33.51 -21.56
CA CYS A 306 -22.87 32.81 -20.35
C CYS A 306 -23.27 31.32 -20.34
N ARG A 307 -24.47 31.00 -20.86
CA ARG A 307 -24.95 29.61 -21.00
C ARG A 307 -24.05 28.78 -21.92
N MET A 308 -23.65 29.34 -23.06
CA MET A 308 -22.81 28.65 -24.04
C MET A 308 -21.37 28.46 -23.52
N SER A 309 -20.83 29.47 -22.83
CA SER A 309 -19.53 29.37 -22.16
C SER A 309 -19.54 28.26 -21.10
N ASN A 310 -20.53 28.25 -20.20
CA ASN A 310 -20.70 27.20 -19.18
C ASN A 310 -20.90 25.81 -19.80
N GLY A 311 -21.72 25.70 -20.86
CA GLY A 311 -21.93 24.45 -21.59
C GLY A 311 -20.63 23.88 -22.14
N ARG A 312 -19.81 24.71 -22.77
CA ARG A 312 -18.51 24.31 -23.31
C ARG A 312 -17.52 23.88 -22.23
N LEU A 313 -17.39 24.65 -21.14
CA LEU A 313 -16.51 24.30 -20.02
C LEU A 313 -16.90 22.94 -19.41
N ASN A 314 -18.19 22.70 -19.19
CA ASN A 314 -18.71 21.43 -18.69
C ASN A 314 -18.40 20.26 -19.64
N ILE A 315 -18.57 20.45 -20.95
CA ILE A 315 -18.22 19.43 -21.96
C ILE A 315 -16.72 19.14 -21.94
N GLN A 316 -15.88 20.17 -21.89
CA GLN A 316 -14.43 20.03 -21.88
C GLN A 316 -13.93 19.28 -20.64
N ASP A 317 -14.46 19.62 -19.46
CA ASP A 317 -14.15 18.91 -18.22
C ASP A 317 -14.65 17.47 -18.23
N GLY A 318 -15.87 17.24 -18.73
CA GLY A 318 -16.40 15.89 -18.96
C GLY A 318 -15.49 15.04 -19.87
N LEU A 319 -15.01 15.62 -20.98
CA LEU A 319 -14.06 14.97 -21.89
C LEU A 319 -12.71 14.69 -21.22
N ARG A 320 -12.23 15.60 -20.37
CA ARG A 320 -10.98 15.42 -19.61
C ARG A 320 -11.09 14.26 -18.62
N ILE A 321 -12.20 14.17 -17.90
CA ILE A 321 -12.48 13.05 -16.98
C ILE A 321 -12.56 11.73 -17.75
N LYS A 322 -13.29 11.70 -18.89
CA LYS A 322 -13.36 10.52 -19.76
C LYS A 322 -11.99 10.09 -20.29
N LYS A 323 -11.16 11.03 -20.77
CA LYS A 323 -9.77 10.75 -21.22
C LYS A 323 -8.91 10.18 -20.08
N LYS A 324 -9.00 10.75 -18.86
CA LYS A 324 -8.30 10.21 -17.68
C LYS A 324 -8.75 8.78 -17.34
N LYS A 325 -10.06 8.49 -17.38
CA LYS A 325 -10.60 7.14 -17.16
C LYS A 325 -10.09 6.14 -18.21
N LYS A 326 -10.18 6.47 -19.51
CA LYS A 326 -9.65 5.64 -20.60
C LYS A 326 -8.16 5.34 -20.44
N ARG A 327 -7.34 6.35 -20.09
CA ARG A 327 -5.91 6.16 -19.80
C ARG A 327 -5.67 5.21 -18.63
N LYS A 328 -6.43 5.34 -17.53
CA LYS A 328 -6.33 4.43 -16.37
C LYS A 328 -6.70 2.99 -16.74
N GLN A 329 -7.74 2.80 -17.55
CA GLN A 329 -8.18 1.48 -18.00
C GLN A 329 -7.14 0.84 -18.94
N LYS A 330 -6.62 1.59 -19.92
CA LYS A 330 -5.55 1.12 -20.81
C LYS A 330 -4.30 0.72 -20.02
N LYS A 331 -3.90 1.50 -19.00
CA LYS A 331 -2.78 1.14 -18.12
C LYS A 331 -3.02 -0.16 -17.35
N LYS A 332 -4.25 -0.42 -16.88
CA LYS A 332 -4.58 -1.69 -16.21
C LYS A 332 -4.52 -2.87 -17.18
N ILE A 333 -5.06 -2.71 -18.39
CA ILE A 333 -5.04 -3.76 -19.43
C ILE A 333 -3.59 -4.08 -19.82
N ASN A 334 -2.76 -3.07 -20.09
CA ASN A 334 -1.35 -3.27 -20.41
C ASN A 334 -0.61 -3.97 -19.27
N LYS A 335 -0.84 -3.57 -18.01
CA LYS A 335 -0.20 -4.21 -16.86
C LYS A 335 -0.58 -5.69 -16.74
N ASN A 336 -1.85 -6.02 -16.94
CA ASN A 336 -2.31 -7.41 -16.91
C ASN A 336 -1.71 -8.22 -18.08
N LEU A 337 -1.59 -7.62 -19.26
CA LEU A 337 -0.98 -8.27 -20.43
C LEU A 337 0.53 -8.54 -20.21
N GLU A 338 1.25 -7.60 -19.60
CA GLU A 338 2.66 -7.75 -19.23
C GLU A 338 2.83 -8.87 -18.19
N GLU A 339 1.99 -8.92 -17.17
CA GLU A 339 1.98 -9.97 -16.14
C GLU A 339 1.71 -11.36 -16.77
N GLU A 340 0.76 -11.46 -17.70
CA GLU A 340 0.42 -12.70 -18.39
C GLU A 340 1.54 -13.17 -19.34
N GLN A 341 2.22 -12.23 -20.03
CA GLN A 341 3.39 -12.55 -20.85
C GLN A 341 4.56 -13.03 -20.01
N GLN A 342 4.77 -12.45 -18.83
CA GLN A 342 5.82 -12.86 -17.94
C GLN A 342 5.59 -14.28 -17.40
N LEU A 343 4.34 -14.59 -17.01
CA LEU A 343 3.96 -15.93 -16.58
C LEU A 343 4.23 -16.98 -17.69
N ARG A 344 3.84 -16.69 -18.94
CA ARG A 344 4.12 -17.58 -20.07
C ARG A 344 5.62 -17.83 -20.28
N ARG A 345 6.46 -16.80 -20.16
CA ARG A 345 7.93 -16.95 -20.25
C ARG A 345 8.51 -17.79 -19.12
N GLU A 346 7.95 -17.68 -17.92
CA GLU A 346 8.36 -18.48 -16.77
C GLU A 346 7.95 -19.96 -16.95
N GLU A 347 6.75 -20.22 -17.45
CA GLU A 347 6.27 -21.56 -17.82
C GLU A 347 7.12 -22.18 -18.93
N GLU A 348 7.45 -21.42 -19.98
CA GLU A 348 8.33 -21.89 -21.07
C GLU A 348 9.73 -22.25 -20.57
N LYS A 349 10.32 -21.45 -19.67
CA LYS A 349 11.61 -21.76 -19.05
C LYS A 349 11.56 -23.06 -18.25
N GLN A 350 10.51 -23.26 -17.44
CA GLN A 350 10.34 -24.51 -16.69
C GLN A 350 10.18 -25.72 -17.61
N LEU A 351 9.50 -25.56 -18.75
CA LEU A 351 9.38 -26.61 -19.76
C LEU A 351 10.72 -26.92 -20.46
N ILE A 352 11.57 -25.92 -20.67
CA ILE A 352 12.91 -26.12 -21.24
C ILE A 352 13.79 -26.87 -20.24
N ASP A 353 13.84 -26.40 -18.99
CA ASP A 353 14.64 -27.02 -17.93
C ASP A 353 14.22 -28.48 -17.69
N THR A 354 12.92 -28.78 -17.73
CA THR A 354 12.44 -30.16 -17.59
C THR A 354 12.82 -31.05 -18.78
N LYS A 355 12.78 -30.52 -20.01
CA LYS A 355 13.25 -31.24 -21.20
C LYS A 355 14.75 -31.55 -21.15
N GLU A 356 15.58 -30.59 -20.76
CA GLU A 356 17.03 -30.79 -20.58
C GLU A 356 17.32 -31.87 -19.53
N ASN A 357 16.62 -31.82 -18.39
CA ASN A 357 16.74 -32.85 -17.35
C ASN A 357 16.34 -34.25 -17.84
N ILE A 358 15.34 -34.37 -18.72
CA ILE A 358 14.94 -35.65 -19.31
C ILE A 358 16.03 -36.17 -20.25
N VAL A 359 16.58 -35.32 -21.11
CA VAL A 359 17.65 -35.67 -22.05
C VAL A 359 18.89 -36.20 -21.31
N ASP A 360 19.27 -35.56 -20.21
CA ASP A 360 20.42 -36.01 -19.43
C ASP A 360 20.17 -37.33 -18.70
N LEU A 361 18.94 -37.57 -18.23
CA LEU A 361 18.55 -38.88 -17.68
C LEU A 361 18.57 -39.98 -18.76
N GLU A 362 18.15 -39.69 -19.99
CA GLU A 362 18.22 -40.63 -21.11
C GLU A 362 19.66 -41.00 -21.48
N LYS A 363 20.58 -40.03 -21.49
CA LYS A 363 22.02 -40.29 -21.68
C LYS A 363 22.58 -41.20 -20.59
N GLN A 364 22.24 -40.92 -19.32
CA GLN A 364 22.67 -41.76 -18.19
C GLN A 364 22.15 -43.18 -18.32
N TYR A 365 20.87 -43.35 -18.65
CA TYR A 365 20.26 -44.66 -18.90
C TYR A 365 20.99 -45.42 -20.02
N LEU A 366 21.27 -44.77 -21.16
CA LEU A 366 21.96 -45.40 -22.28
C LEU A 366 23.39 -45.84 -21.90
N SER A 367 24.12 -45.01 -21.16
CA SER A 367 25.47 -45.34 -20.69
C SER A 367 25.46 -46.54 -19.73
N ALA A 368 24.51 -46.61 -18.80
CA ALA A 368 24.36 -47.71 -17.87
C ALA A 368 24.02 -49.02 -18.59
N LYS A 369 23.12 -48.98 -19.58
CA LYS A 369 22.74 -50.13 -20.40
C LYS A 369 23.93 -50.69 -21.22
N LYS A 370 24.81 -49.82 -21.72
CA LYS A 370 26.05 -50.26 -22.41
C LYS A 370 27.01 -50.98 -21.46
N VAL A 371 27.14 -50.51 -20.21
CA VAL A 371 28.00 -51.15 -19.20
C VAL A 371 27.43 -52.52 -18.80
N GLU A 372 26.12 -52.61 -18.60
CA GLU A 372 25.42 -53.86 -18.27
C GLU A 372 25.63 -54.91 -19.38
N ALA A 373 25.44 -54.54 -20.64
CA ALA A 373 25.66 -55.44 -21.77
C ALA A 373 27.12 -55.95 -21.87
N LYS A 374 28.12 -55.12 -21.54
CA LYS A 374 29.53 -55.53 -21.51
C LYS A 374 29.81 -56.52 -20.37
N GLN A 375 29.23 -56.29 -19.20
CA GLN A 375 29.41 -57.19 -18.05
C GLN A 375 28.73 -58.54 -18.27
N LYS A 376 27.55 -58.56 -18.88
CA LYS A 376 26.86 -59.79 -19.25
C LYS A 376 27.71 -60.65 -20.19
N LYS A 377 28.23 -60.05 -21.26
CA LYS A 377 29.16 -60.73 -22.18
C LYS A 377 30.39 -61.28 -21.46
N ALA A 378 30.99 -60.49 -20.56
CA ALA A 378 32.14 -60.95 -19.79
C ALA A 378 31.79 -62.14 -18.86
N ALA A 379 30.65 -62.07 -18.16
CA ALA A 379 30.20 -63.14 -17.27
C ALA A 379 29.90 -64.43 -18.03
N ASP A 380 29.27 -64.34 -19.20
CA ASP A 380 28.99 -65.50 -20.04
C ASP A 380 30.28 -66.11 -20.59
N THR A 381 31.25 -65.30 -21.05
CA THR A 381 32.58 -65.82 -21.46
C THR A 381 33.33 -66.50 -20.31
N PHE A 382 33.25 -65.95 -19.09
CA PHE A 382 33.86 -66.58 -17.91
C PHE A 382 33.19 -67.91 -17.55
N LEU A 383 31.87 -68.02 -17.73
CA LEU A 383 31.15 -69.27 -17.49
C LEU A 383 31.51 -70.34 -18.52
N GLU A 384 31.54 -69.98 -19.81
CA GLU A 384 31.93 -70.89 -20.89
C GLU A 384 33.34 -71.43 -20.65
N GLU A 385 34.32 -70.54 -20.43
CA GLU A 385 35.70 -70.94 -20.16
C GLU A 385 35.82 -71.81 -18.89
N ALA A 386 35.08 -71.48 -17.83
CA ALA A 386 35.08 -72.27 -16.61
C ALA A 386 34.47 -73.66 -16.81
N THR A 387 33.39 -73.77 -17.60
CA THR A 387 32.76 -75.07 -17.90
C THR A 387 33.65 -75.97 -18.73
N GLU A 388 34.35 -75.40 -19.73
CA GLU A 388 35.33 -76.14 -20.52
C GLU A 388 36.51 -76.62 -19.68
N ARG A 389 37.08 -75.75 -18.83
CA ARG A 389 38.19 -76.11 -17.92
C ARG A 389 37.76 -77.19 -16.93
N ARG A 390 36.53 -77.10 -16.39
CA ARG A 390 35.97 -78.12 -15.50
C ARG A 390 35.84 -79.46 -16.21
N GLN A 391 35.32 -79.49 -17.43
CA GLN A 391 35.15 -80.73 -18.19
C GLN A 391 36.50 -81.38 -18.52
N LYS A 392 37.50 -80.57 -18.90
CA LYS A 392 38.87 -81.04 -19.13
C LYS A 392 39.49 -81.62 -17.85
N ALA A 393 39.34 -80.95 -16.71
CA ALA A 393 39.86 -81.41 -15.42
C ALA A 393 39.21 -82.72 -14.94
N ILE A 394 37.91 -82.91 -15.19
CA ILE A 394 37.20 -84.18 -14.90
C ILE A 394 37.79 -85.31 -15.74
N ASN A 395 38.03 -85.06 -17.04
CA ASN A 395 38.58 -86.07 -17.94
C ASN A 395 40.05 -86.41 -17.65
N SER A 396 40.85 -85.46 -17.16
CA SER A 396 42.26 -85.64 -16.82
C SER A 396 42.54 -85.98 -15.35
N ASN A 397 41.49 -86.04 -14.52
CA ASN A 397 41.55 -86.24 -13.06
C ASN A 397 42.49 -85.25 -12.33
N ASP A 398 42.58 -84.01 -12.83
CA ASP A 398 43.45 -82.97 -12.29
C ASP A 398 42.68 -82.07 -11.31
N LEU A 399 42.90 -82.33 -10.01
CA LEU A 399 42.23 -81.62 -8.90
C LEU A 399 42.53 -80.12 -8.89
N VAL A 400 43.71 -79.69 -9.35
CA VAL A 400 44.11 -78.27 -9.31
C VAL A 400 43.29 -77.48 -10.33
N ASN A 401 43.17 -78.00 -11.55
CA ASN A 401 42.37 -77.37 -12.61
C ASN A 401 40.86 -77.38 -12.28
N ALA A 402 40.38 -78.39 -11.56
CA ALA A 402 39.00 -78.41 -11.07
C ALA A 402 38.73 -77.30 -10.04
N GLN A 403 39.66 -77.04 -9.11
CA GLN A 403 39.53 -75.93 -8.14
C GLN A 403 39.56 -74.56 -8.83
N VAL A 404 40.42 -74.37 -9.83
CA VAL A 404 40.46 -73.12 -10.63
C VAL A 404 39.13 -72.90 -11.34
N ALA A 405 38.56 -73.93 -11.95
CA ALA A 405 37.27 -73.83 -12.62
C ALA A 405 36.12 -73.48 -11.65
N VAL A 406 36.11 -74.03 -10.43
CA VAL A 406 35.15 -73.65 -9.38
C VAL A 406 35.31 -72.18 -8.98
N GLY A 407 36.55 -71.71 -8.83
CA GLY A 407 36.85 -70.30 -8.56
C GLY A 407 36.35 -69.36 -9.67
N MET A 408 36.46 -69.77 -10.93
CA MET A 408 35.92 -69.00 -12.07
C MET A 408 34.38 -69.00 -12.09
N ILE A 409 33.73 -70.11 -11.74
CA ILE A 409 32.26 -70.17 -11.61
C ILE A 409 31.77 -69.23 -10.49
N ASP A 410 32.46 -69.20 -9.35
CA ASP A 410 32.08 -68.31 -8.24
C ASP A 410 32.36 -66.83 -8.57
N ALA A 411 33.43 -66.53 -9.30
CA ALA A 411 33.67 -65.19 -9.84
C ALA A 411 32.57 -64.77 -10.82
N ALA A 412 32.13 -65.67 -11.70
CA ALA A 412 31.05 -65.41 -12.63
C ALA A 412 29.68 -65.23 -11.93
N LYS A 413 29.39 -66.00 -10.87
CA LYS A 413 28.20 -65.79 -10.04
C LYS A 413 28.20 -64.40 -9.40
N LYS A 414 29.33 -63.95 -8.84
CA LYS A 414 29.47 -62.59 -8.29
C LYS A 414 29.27 -61.50 -9.36
N LEU A 415 29.69 -61.75 -10.60
CA LEU A 415 29.43 -60.84 -11.72
C LEU A 415 27.93 -60.78 -12.07
N ARG A 416 27.21 -61.91 -12.06
CA ARG A 416 25.75 -61.96 -12.26
C ARG A 416 24.95 -61.29 -11.13
N ASP A 417 25.37 -61.46 -9.87
CA ASP A 417 24.72 -60.77 -8.74
C ASP A 417 24.88 -59.24 -8.85
N ASN A 418 26.04 -58.78 -9.35
CA ASN A 418 26.29 -57.38 -9.63
C ASN A 418 25.50 -56.86 -10.84
N GLU A 419 25.29 -57.69 -11.86
CA GLU A 419 24.41 -57.40 -12.99
C GLU A 419 22.97 -57.19 -12.51
N GLN A 420 22.43 -58.10 -11.71
CA GLN A 420 21.06 -58.00 -11.19
C GLN A 420 20.84 -56.74 -10.33
N LYS A 421 21.83 -56.34 -9.53
CA LYS A 421 21.77 -55.06 -8.79
C LYS A 421 21.79 -53.84 -9.72
N ARG A 422 22.50 -53.93 -10.85
CA ARG A 422 22.56 -52.85 -11.85
C ARG A 422 21.31 -52.79 -12.71
N SER A 423 20.69 -53.92 -13.04
CA SER A 423 19.42 -53.97 -13.77
C SER A 423 18.28 -53.33 -12.98
N ILE A 424 18.19 -53.60 -11.67
CA ILE A 424 17.23 -52.92 -10.78
C ILE A 424 17.46 -51.40 -10.79
N LYS A 425 18.72 -50.96 -10.83
CA LYS A 425 19.08 -49.54 -10.88
C LYS A 425 18.70 -48.92 -12.24
N THR A 426 18.88 -49.62 -13.36
CA THR A 426 18.49 -49.13 -14.69
C THR A 426 16.98 -49.07 -14.85
N GLU A 427 16.22 -50.04 -14.34
CA GLU A 427 14.75 -50.00 -14.27
C GLU A 427 14.24 -48.82 -13.41
N SER A 428 14.92 -48.53 -12.30
CA SER A 428 14.60 -47.36 -11.46
C SER A 428 14.83 -46.02 -12.19
N LEU A 429 15.77 -45.97 -13.13
CA LEU A 429 16.01 -44.79 -13.96
C LEU A 429 14.97 -44.68 -15.07
N GLN A 430 14.59 -45.79 -15.68
CA GLN A 430 13.55 -45.82 -16.72
C GLN A 430 12.20 -45.34 -16.16
N THR A 431 11.79 -45.85 -15.01
CA THR A 431 10.55 -45.40 -14.34
C THR A 431 10.58 -43.92 -13.95
N LYS A 432 11.75 -43.36 -13.60
CA LYS A 432 11.92 -41.92 -13.36
C LYS A 432 11.78 -41.08 -14.63
N ILE A 433 12.24 -41.58 -15.77
CA ILE A 433 12.08 -40.92 -17.07
C ILE A 433 10.61 -40.93 -17.47
N GLU A 434 9.93 -42.07 -17.39
CA GLU A 434 8.52 -42.21 -17.74
C GLU A 434 7.62 -41.30 -16.88
N LYS A 435 7.87 -41.24 -15.56
CA LYS A 435 7.16 -40.34 -14.64
C LYS A 435 7.38 -38.84 -14.92
N LYS A 436 8.46 -38.47 -15.59
CA LYS A 436 8.75 -37.07 -15.95
C LYS A 436 8.27 -36.69 -17.36
N LYS A 437 7.93 -37.68 -18.20
CA LYS A 437 7.38 -37.48 -19.56
C LYS A 437 5.86 -37.32 -19.57
N ILE A 438 5.17 -37.91 -18.59
CA ILE A 438 3.75 -37.70 -18.28
C ILE A 438 3.60 -36.36 -17.57
#